data_AF-A0A920FV45-F1
#
_entry.id   AF-A0A920FV45-F1
#
_cell.length_a   1.000
_cell.length_b   1.000
_cell.length_c   1.000
_cell.angle_alpha   90.00
_cell.angle_beta   90.00
_cell.angle_gamma   90.00
#
_symmetry.space_group_name_H-M   'P 1'
#
loop_
_entity.id
_entity.type
_entity.pdbx_description
1 polymer ?
#
loop_
_entity_poly.entity_id
_entity_poly.type
_entity_poly.pdbx_seq_one_letter_code
_entity_poly.pdbx_strand_id
1 'polypeptide(L)'
;MKINFSQVFKGKTVPESSLYMIYGKPYHLITEARHRIRSLCSQYKDSQTKVYFVDADFKIEELRSDLESLSLFNDSMIISLNVLSPSIPKNLQDYLLSVNLPESHKLILSKLDSNTSFRKTKFFKTISEKYCLVDIVPLKNQELITWIKMRLTNNKINFSEQDIDLLIRKNEGDTASLSQEIYKMTLSKKNKLNEILNNIDNSYIYNEFDLIDNLLLFDREKSLIILDYLKKINLPEPYLLAILYNEIKKIFFLKNNLEPKPYIPYNKSTLYQTISNKLNSQKIKKMMKYCYKIDKSIKSSSNNDYVWNQFECIIHSFN
;
A
#
# COMPACT_ATOMS: atom_id res chain seq x y z
N MET A 1 9.43 18.09 15.31
CA MET A 1 8.01 18.51 15.08
C MET A 1 7.34 17.49 14.17
N LYS A 2 6.08 17.10 14.43
CA LYS A 2 5.37 16.08 13.62
C LYS A 2 4.19 16.69 12.86
N ILE A 3 4.14 16.41 11.56
CA ILE A 3 3.05 16.82 10.65
C ILE A 3 2.44 15.61 9.94
N ASN A 4 1.18 15.73 9.52
CA ASN A 4 0.47 14.70 8.77
C ASN A 4 0.43 15.05 7.28
N PHE A 5 0.21 14.05 6.43
CA PHE A 5 0.06 14.25 4.98
C PHE A 5 -0.96 15.34 4.61
N SER A 6 -2.08 15.41 5.33
CA SER A 6 -3.11 16.44 5.07
C SER A 6 -2.65 17.87 5.28
N GLN A 7 -1.66 18.11 6.13
CA GLN A 7 -1.06 19.43 6.29
C GLN A 7 -0.13 19.78 5.12
N VAL A 8 0.54 18.78 4.54
CA VAL A 8 1.48 18.95 3.42
C VAL A 8 0.74 19.36 2.14
N PHE A 9 -0.42 18.77 1.85
CA PHE A 9 -1.16 19.07 0.61
C PHE A 9 -2.14 20.24 0.73
N LYS A 10 -2.66 20.57 1.93
CA LYS A 10 -3.55 21.72 2.16
C LYS A 10 -2.84 23.09 2.10
N GLY A 11 -1.57 23.13 1.67
CA GLY A 11 -0.83 24.38 1.51
C GLY A 11 -0.45 25.08 2.81
N LYS A 12 -0.48 24.38 3.96
CA LYS A 12 0.12 24.91 5.19
C LYS A 12 1.65 24.97 5.01
N THR A 13 2.27 25.96 5.64
CA THR A 13 3.74 26.08 5.69
C THR A 13 4.31 24.81 6.33
N VAL A 14 5.04 24.04 5.53
CA VAL A 14 5.86 22.94 6.06
C VAL A 14 6.94 23.60 6.92
N PRO A 15 7.12 23.21 8.19
CA PRO A 15 8.13 23.80 9.05
C PRO A 15 9.51 23.66 8.41
N GLU A 16 10.33 24.70 8.50
CA GLU A 16 11.69 24.60 7.99
C GLU A 16 12.51 23.61 8.85
N SER A 17 13.19 22.69 8.18
CA SER A 17 14.06 21.71 8.83
C SER A 17 15.18 21.31 7.88
N SER A 18 16.36 21.02 8.41
CA SER A 18 17.47 20.47 7.61
C SER A 18 17.25 19.00 7.24
N LEU A 19 16.39 18.29 7.98
CA LEU A 19 15.99 16.91 7.69
C LEU A 19 14.47 16.74 7.79
N TYR A 20 13.89 16.16 6.75
CA TYR A 20 12.50 15.71 6.71
C TYR A 20 12.49 14.18 6.69
N MET A 21 11.83 13.57 7.67
CA MET A 21 11.64 12.13 7.70
C MET A 21 10.19 11.80 7.39
N ILE A 22 9.96 11.24 6.21
CA ILE A 22 8.66 10.82 5.70
C ILE A 22 8.53 9.32 5.90
N TYR A 23 7.50 8.88 6.61
CA TYR A 23 7.31 7.46 6.89
C TYR A 23 5.83 7.07 6.92
N GLY A 24 5.54 5.80 6.66
CA GLY A 24 4.18 5.25 6.78
C GLY A 24 3.72 4.51 5.53
N LYS A 25 2.43 4.61 5.18
CA LYS A 25 1.83 4.00 3.99
C LYS A 25 0.56 4.75 3.55
N PRO A 26 0.14 4.63 2.27
CA PRO A 26 0.77 3.90 1.16
C PRO A 26 1.95 4.65 0.50
N TYR A 27 2.77 3.92 -0.26
CA TYR A 27 4.02 4.43 -0.85
C TYR A 27 3.82 5.62 -1.81
N HIS A 28 2.72 5.65 -2.57
CA HIS A 28 2.48 6.76 -3.50
C HIS A 28 2.27 8.08 -2.75
N LEU A 29 1.64 8.08 -1.57
CA LEU A 29 1.50 9.29 -0.74
C LEU A 29 2.84 9.73 -0.13
N ILE A 30 3.74 8.80 0.21
CA ILE A 30 5.12 9.13 0.60
C ILE A 30 5.82 9.87 -0.55
N THR A 31 5.68 9.35 -1.77
CA THR A 31 6.27 9.96 -2.96
C THR A 31 5.69 11.34 -3.22
N GLU A 32 4.37 11.50 -3.11
CA GLU A 32 3.70 12.80 -3.24
C GLU A 32 4.17 13.81 -2.18
N ALA A 33 4.27 13.38 -0.91
CA ALA A 33 4.78 14.22 0.18
C ALA A 33 6.22 14.67 -0.07
N ARG A 34 7.08 13.75 -0.51
CA ARG A 34 8.48 14.03 -0.86
C ARG A 34 8.59 15.06 -1.98
N HIS A 35 7.83 14.89 -3.07
CA HIS A 35 7.80 15.87 -4.15
C HIS A 35 7.31 17.23 -3.67
N ARG A 36 6.28 17.25 -2.80
CA ARG A 36 5.75 18.50 -2.25
C ARG A 36 6.76 19.20 -1.35
N ILE A 37 7.40 18.50 -0.43
CA ILE A 37 8.45 19.06 0.44
C ILE A 37 9.60 19.59 -0.42
N ARG A 38 10.08 18.82 -1.41
CA ARG A 38 11.08 19.27 -2.36
C ARG A 38 10.65 20.55 -3.09
N SER A 39 9.39 20.64 -3.51
CA SER A 39 8.84 21.85 -4.16
C SER A 39 8.63 23.03 -3.22
N LEU A 40 8.63 22.83 -1.90
CA LEU A 40 8.53 23.90 -0.90
C LEU A 40 9.92 24.38 -0.49
N CYS A 41 10.92 23.50 -0.51
CA CYS A 41 12.33 23.87 -0.48
C CYS A 41 12.74 24.68 -1.73
N SER A 42 11.83 24.97 -2.65
CA SER A 42 12.02 25.75 -3.87
C SER A 42 12.46 27.21 -3.71
N GLN A 43 12.81 27.70 -2.50
CA GLN A 43 13.72 28.85 -2.35
C GLN A 43 15.12 28.53 -2.91
N TYR A 44 15.38 27.24 -3.16
CA TYR A 44 16.60 26.64 -3.68
C TYR A 44 16.43 26.20 -5.16
N LYS A 45 15.87 27.05 -6.02
CA LYS A 45 15.53 26.72 -7.43
C LYS A 45 16.72 26.22 -8.26
N ASP A 46 17.94 26.61 -7.89
CA ASP A 46 19.18 26.24 -8.57
C ASP A 46 19.94 25.11 -7.85
N SER A 47 19.33 24.48 -6.85
CA SER A 47 19.98 23.41 -6.09
C SER A 47 20.11 22.10 -6.85
N GLN A 48 21.30 21.52 -6.73
CA GLN A 48 21.53 20.14 -7.14
C GLN A 48 20.66 19.21 -6.30
N THR A 49 19.92 18.32 -6.96
CA THR A 49 19.17 17.26 -6.29
C THR A 49 19.85 15.92 -6.53
N LYS A 50 20.24 15.25 -5.44
CA LYS A 50 20.74 13.87 -5.47
C LYS A 50 19.72 12.91 -4.87
N VAL A 51 19.57 11.74 -5.49
CA VAL A 51 18.60 10.72 -5.06
C VAL A 51 19.35 9.42 -4.84
N TYR A 52 19.22 8.85 -3.64
CA TYR A 52 19.77 7.55 -3.29
C TYR A 52 18.67 6.57 -2.98
N PHE A 53 18.88 5.32 -3.40
CA PHE A 53 18.08 4.19 -2.98
C PHE A 53 18.87 3.43 -1.92
N VAL A 54 18.29 3.32 -0.73
CA VAL A 54 18.92 2.71 0.43
C VAL A 54 18.36 1.30 0.57
N ASP A 55 19.20 0.32 0.26
CA ASP A 55 18.98 -1.09 0.54
C ASP A 55 19.75 -1.51 1.81
N ALA A 56 19.88 -2.81 2.07
CA ALA A 56 20.56 -3.32 3.26
C ALA A 56 22.09 -3.09 3.21
N ASP A 57 22.68 -3.03 2.02
CA ASP A 57 24.13 -2.95 1.78
C ASP A 57 24.56 -1.54 1.35
N PHE A 58 23.72 -0.54 1.61
CA PHE A 58 23.92 0.84 1.21
C PHE A 58 25.28 1.38 1.68
N LYS A 59 26.11 1.75 0.71
CA LYS A 59 27.43 2.36 0.92
C LYS A 59 27.27 3.82 1.27
N ILE A 60 27.63 4.16 2.50
CA ILE A 60 27.42 5.50 3.04
C ILE A 60 28.47 6.50 2.56
N GLU A 61 29.61 6.00 2.08
CA GLU A 61 30.78 6.78 1.71
C GLU A 61 30.45 7.82 0.61
N GLU A 62 29.61 7.45 -0.36
CA GLU A 62 29.14 8.37 -1.41
C GLU A 62 28.27 9.50 -0.82
N LEU A 63 27.35 9.15 0.09
CA LEU A 63 26.52 10.15 0.78
C LEU A 63 27.36 11.10 1.65
N ARG A 64 28.39 10.57 2.31
CA ARG A 64 29.31 11.39 3.13
C ARG A 64 30.09 12.35 2.25
N SER A 65 30.68 11.84 1.17
CA SER A 65 31.40 12.67 0.20
C SER A 65 30.53 13.82 -0.30
N ASP A 66 29.24 13.57 -0.57
CA ASP A 66 28.34 14.58 -1.12
C ASP A 66 27.82 15.59 -0.09
N LEU A 67 27.74 15.22 1.19
CA LEU A 67 27.37 16.13 2.27
C LEU A 67 28.57 16.93 2.82
N GLU A 68 29.76 16.34 2.76
CA GLU A 68 31.01 16.93 3.25
C GLU A 68 31.76 17.68 2.14
N SER A 69 31.39 17.49 0.87
CA SER A 69 31.94 18.28 -0.23
C SER A 69 31.59 19.75 -0.07
N LEU A 70 32.59 20.56 0.26
CA LEU A 70 32.49 22.02 0.26
C LEU A 70 32.38 22.49 -1.19
N SER A 71 31.16 22.78 -1.65
CA SER A 71 31.00 23.52 -2.91
C SER A 71 31.61 24.91 -2.72
N LEU A 72 32.68 25.21 -3.46
CA LEU A 72 33.32 26.53 -3.51
C LEU A 72 32.36 27.63 -3.98
N PHE A 73 31.22 27.25 -4.56
CA PHE A 73 30.16 28.13 -5.06
C PHE A 73 28.91 28.16 -4.17
N ASN A 74 28.94 27.48 -3.02
CA ASN A 74 27.86 27.48 -2.03
C ASN A 74 26.50 27.04 -2.61
N ASP A 75 26.51 26.05 -3.49
CA ASP A 75 25.28 25.46 -4.02
C ASP A 75 24.59 24.65 -2.91
N SER A 76 23.43 25.14 -2.47
CA SER A 76 22.50 24.37 -1.64
C SER A 76 22.17 23.04 -2.33
N MET A 77 22.11 21.95 -1.58
CA MET A 77 21.82 20.62 -2.13
C MET A 77 20.60 20.00 -1.45
N ILE A 78 19.75 19.34 -2.25
CA ILE A 78 18.65 18.52 -1.77
C ILE A 78 19.01 17.05 -1.96
N ILE A 79 19.09 16.29 -0.87
CA ILE A 79 19.39 14.86 -0.90
C ILE A 79 18.14 14.06 -0.52
N SER A 80 17.66 13.21 -1.42
CA SER A 80 16.55 12.29 -1.17
C SER A 80 17.06 10.88 -0.91
N LEU A 81 16.90 10.38 0.31
CA LEU A 81 17.19 9.00 0.70
C LEU A 81 15.91 8.17 0.68
N ASN A 82 15.78 7.23 -0.24
CA ASN A 82 14.61 6.36 -0.37
C ASN A 82 14.93 4.96 0.16
N VAL A 83 14.40 4.63 1.33
CA VAL A 83 14.65 3.34 1.98
C VAL A 83 13.76 2.26 1.35
N LEU A 84 14.40 1.35 0.61
CA LEU A 84 13.77 0.19 0.00
C LEU A 84 13.83 -1.05 0.91
N SER A 85 14.83 -1.11 1.79
CA SER A 85 15.00 -2.18 2.77
C SER A 85 13.95 -2.14 3.90
N PRO A 86 13.67 -3.30 4.56
CA PRO A 86 12.77 -3.35 5.71
C PRO A 86 13.19 -2.46 6.88
N SER A 87 14.49 -2.23 7.04
CA SER A 87 15.09 -1.36 8.07
C SER A 87 16.08 -0.38 7.44
N ILE A 88 16.34 0.71 8.13
CA ILE A 88 17.43 1.64 7.76
C ILE A 88 18.75 0.97 8.19
N PRO A 89 19.77 0.87 7.32
CA PRO A 89 21.08 0.35 7.69
C PRO A 89 21.70 1.08 8.89
N LYS A 90 22.42 0.34 9.74
CA LYS A 90 22.96 0.88 11.00
C LYS A 90 23.98 2.01 10.76
N ASN A 91 24.86 1.84 9.78
CA ASN A 91 25.83 2.86 9.36
C ASN A 91 25.13 4.20 9.02
N LEU A 92 24.02 4.14 8.29
CA LEU A 92 23.23 5.32 7.94
C LEU A 92 22.53 5.93 9.15
N GLN A 93 21.98 5.10 10.04
CA GLN A 93 21.40 5.60 11.29
C GLN A 93 22.42 6.36 12.14
N ASP A 94 23.59 5.74 12.38
CA ASP A 94 24.65 6.32 13.21
C ASP A 94 25.16 7.64 12.61
N TYR A 95 25.34 7.69 11.28
CA TYR A 95 25.74 8.91 10.59
C TYR A 95 24.71 10.02 10.71
N LEU A 96 23.43 9.75 10.40
CA LEU A 96 22.35 10.74 10.49
C LEU A 96 22.13 11.28 11.91
N LEU A 97 22.49 10.51 12.94
CA LEU A 97 22.45 10.96 14.34
C LEU A 97 23.63 11.86 14.72
N SER A 98 24.78 11.67 14.06
CA SER A 98 26.04 12.38 14.34
C SER A 98 26.25 13.63 13.49
N VAL A 99 25.70 13.66 12.28
CA VAL A 99 25.95 14.73 11.31
C VAL A 99 25.21 16.01 11.70
N ASN A 100 25.94 17.13 11.70
CA ASN A 100 25.34 18.45 11.75
C ASN A 100 25.13 18.93 10.32
N LEU A 101 23.91 18.78 9.81
CA LEU A 101 23.55 19.22 8.46
C LEU A 101 23.62 20.75 8.39
N PRO A 102 24.37 21.32 7.42
CA PRO A 102 24.32 22.75 7.14
C PRO A 102 22.89 23.21 6.85
N GLU A 103 22.51 24.42 7.25
CA GLU A 103 21.15 24.95 6.99
C GLU A 103 20.80 25.02 5.49
N SER A 104 21.84 25.19 4.66
CA SER A 104 21.78 25.23 3.19
C SER A 104 21.49 23.88 2.54
N HIS A 105 21.68 22.77 3.27
CA HIS A 105 21.43 21.42 2.77
C HIS A 105 20.11 20.90 3.34
N LYS A 106 19.31 20.26 2.49
CA LYS A 106 18.05 19.64 2.90
C LYS A 106 18.09 18.14 2.62
N LEU A 107 17.90 17.33 3.66
CA LEU A 107 17.83 15.88 3.56
C LEU A 107 16.38 15.41 3.68
N ILE A 108 15.93 14.57 2.76
CA ILE A 108 14.60 13.96 2.77
C ILE A 108 14.76 12.44 2.88
N LEU A 109 14.52 11.90 4.07
CA LEU A 109 14.55 10.46 4.34
C LEU A 109 13.13 9.89 4.22
N SER A 110 12.91 9.02 3.24
CA SER A 110 11.60 8.40 2.97
C SER A 110 11.64 6.90 3.26
N LYS A 111 10.69 6.39 4.05
CA LYS A 111 10.61 4.97 4.40
C LYS A 111 9.17 4.46 4.36
N LEU A 112 8.93 3.36 3.65
CA LEU A 112 7.71 2.59 3.84
C LEU A 112 7.74 1.96 5.25
N ASP A 113 6.71 2.25 6.03
CA ASP A 113 6.57 1.73 7.38
C ASP A 113 5.13 1.30 7.64
N SER A 114 4.95 0.00 7.84
CA SER A 114 3.67 -0.63 8.17
C SER A 114 3.57 -1.03 9.64
N ASN A 115 4.65 -0.89 10.43
CA ASN A 115 4.73 -1.45 11.78
C ASN A 115 5.13 -0.40 12.84
N THR A 116 4.58 -0.54 14.04
CA THR A 116 4.89 0.34 15.17
C THR A 116 6.29 0.13 15.75
N SER A 117 6.97 -0.98 15.40
CA SER A 117 8.31 -1.33 15.91
C SER A 117 9.35 -0.26 15.57
N PHE A 118 9.32 0.29 14.36
CA PHE A 118 10.26 1.32 13.94
C PHE A 118 10.16 2.58 14.79
N ARG A 119 8.93 2.99 15.15
CA ARG A 119 8.64 4.16 16.00
C ARG A 119 9.19 4.03 17.43
N LYS A 120 9.48 2.81 17.89
CA LYS A 120 10.03 2.53 19.23
C LYS A 120 11.56 2.59 19.27
N THR A 121 12.22 2.63 18.10
CA THR A 121 13.69 2.63 18.02
C THR A 121 14.30 3.91 18.59
N LYS A 122 15.53 3.81 19.11
CA LYS A 122 16.29 4.97 19.59
C LYS A 122 16.48 6.00 18.47
N PHE A 123 16.82 5.53 17.27
CA PHE A 123 16.95 6.36 16.08
C PHE A 123 15.71 7.21 15.81
N PHE A 124 14.52 6.59 15.75
CA PHE A 124 13.28 7.32 15.51
C PHE A 124 13.02 8.39 16.57
N LYS A 125 13.19 8.05 17.86
CA LYS A 125 12.99 9.01 18.95
C LYS A 125 13.92 10.22 18.83
N THR A 126 15.22 9.99 18.62
CA THR A 126 16.19 11.08 18.50
C THR A 126 15.94 11.96 17.26
N ILE A 127 15.59 11.38 16.12
CA ILE A 127 15.22 12.14 14.92
C ILE A 127 13.93 12.94 15.15
N SER A 128 12.95 12.38 15.87
CA SER A 128 11.66 13.03 16.13
C SER A 128 11.76 14.30 16.97
N GLU A 129 12.75 14.36 17.86
CA GLU A 129 13.02 15.50 18.73
C GLU A 129 13.73 16.63 17.96
N LYS A 130 14.66 16.29 17.06
CA LYS A 130 15.50 17.25 16.34
C LYS A 130 14.88 17.77 15.03
N TYR A 131 14.10 16.94 14.34
CA TYR A 131 13.76 17.17 12.93
C TYR A 131 12.25 17.14 12.64
N CYS A 132 11.89 17.45 11.39
CA CYS A 132 10.50 17.40 10.95
C CYS A 132 10.11 15.97 10.54
N LEU A 133 9.07 15.45 11.17
CA LEU A 133 8.48 14.15 10.86
C LEU A 133 7.21 14.33 10.03
N VAL A 134 7.05 13.51 8.99
CA VAL A 134 5.86 13.46 8.16
C VAL A 134 5.26 12.05 8.21
N ASP A 135 4.17 11.90 8.96
CA ASP A 135 3.44 10.63 9.10
C ASP A 135 2.44 10.48 7.96
N ILE A 136 2.63 9.43 7.16
CA ILE A 136 1.77 9.08 6.04
C ILE A 136 0.87 7.94 6.48
N VAL A 137 -0.43 8.23 6.54
CA VAL A 137 -1.47 7.25 6.84
C VAL A 137 -2.44 7.19 5.66
N PRO A 138 -3.10 6.04 5.43
CA PRO A 138 -4.16 5.96 4.42
C PRO A 138 -5.25 7.00 4.68
N LEU A 139 -5.58 7.77 3.65
CA LEU A 139 -6.61 8.80 3.74
C LEU A 139 -8.00 8.18 3.83
N LYS A 140 -8.85 8.76 4.67
CA LYS A 140 -10.22 8.30 4.88
C LYS A 140 -11.20 9.47 4.96
N ASN A 141 -12.48 9.19 4.71
CA ASN A 141 -13.59 10.10 4.92
C ASN A 141 -13.34 11.49 4.29
N GLN A 142 -13.46 12.56 5.08
CA GLN A 142 -13.29 13.94 4.63
C GLN A 142 -11.88 14.25 4.11
N GLU A 143 -10.84 13.61 4.65
CA GLU A 143 -9.46 13.82 4.16
C GLU A 143 -9.29 13.27 2.75
N LEU A 144 -9.88 12.10 2.47
CA LEU A 144 -9.90 11.50 1.14
C LEU A 144 -10.67 12.39 0.15
N ILE A 145 -11.87 12.84 0.52
CA ILE A 145 -12.69 13.74 -0.31
C ILE A 145 -11.91 15.02 -0.63
N THR A 146 -11.29 15.65 0.37
CA THR A 146 -10.50 16.88 0.17
C THR A 146 -9.33 16.64 -0.78
N TRP A 147 -8.64 15.52 -0.63
CA TRP A 147 -7.52 15.15 -1.48
C TRP A 147 -7.96 14.90 -2.93
N ILE A 148 -9.08 14.20 -3.15
CA ILE A 148 -9.66 13.99 -4.49
C ILE A 148 -10.00 15.33 -5.14
N LYS A 149 -10.73 16.21 -4.43
CA LYS A 149 -11.08 17.55 -4.92
C LYS A 149 -9.85 18.33 -5.36
N MET A 150 -8.83 18.38 -4.51
CA MET A 150 -7.57 19.05 -4.83
C MET A 150 -6.93 18.50 -6.11
N ARG A 151 -6.89 17.17 -6.29
CA ARG A 151 -6.30 16.57 -7.50
C ARG A 151 -7.12 16.87 -8.75
N LEU A 152 -8.45 16.79 -8.68
CA LEU A 152 -9.31 17.14 -9.81
C LEU A 152 -9.14 18.61 -10.21
N THR A 153 -9.14 19.52 -9.24
CA THR A 153 -8.90 20.96 -9.48
C THR A 153 -7.52 21.22 -10.08
N ASN A 154 -6.45 20.61 -9.55
CA ASN A 154 -5.09 20.78 -10.07
C ASN A 154 -4.96 20.30 -11.53
N ASN A 155 -5.74 19.28 -11.91
CA ASN A 155 -5.80 18.76 -13.27
C ASN A 155 -6.86 19.46 -14.14
N LYS A 156 -7.47 20.55 -13.65
CA LYS A 156 -8.51 21.32 -14.34
C LYS A 156 -9.73 20.48 -14.77
N ILE A 157 -10.05 19.44 -14.01
CA ILE A 157 -11.21 18.59 -14.25
C ILE A 157 -12.41 19.16 -13.48
N ASN A 158 -13.53 19.37 -14.17
CA ASN A 158 -14.79 19.78 -13.54
C ASN A 158 -15.47 18.58 -12.89
N PHE A 159 -15.97 18.75 -11.66
CA PHE A 159 -16.61 17.69 -10.87
C PHE A 159 -17.81 18.20 -10.08
N SER A 160 -18.73 17.29 -9.78
CA SER A 160 -19.82 17.43 -8.80
C SER A 160 -19.55 16.58 -7.55
N GLU A 161 -20.34 16.76 -6.48
CA GLU A 161 -20.21 15.88 -5.30
C GLU A 161 -20.56 14.42 -5.63
N GLN A 162 -21.55 14.20 -6.51
CA GLN A 162 -21.95 12.86 -6.96
C GLN A 162 -20.81 12.14 -7.71
N ASP A 163 -20.00 12.87 -8.47
CA ASP A 163 -18.84 12.33 -9.17
C ASP A 163 -17.78 11.80 -8.19
N ILE A 164 -17.55 12.53 -7.10
CA ILE A 164 -16.59 12.15 -6.07
C ILE A 164 -17.07 10.90 -5.33
N ASP A 165 -18.34 10.86 -4.96
CA ASP A 165 -18.94 9.69 -4.31
C ASP A 165 -18.89 8.46 -5.21
N LEU A 166 -19.07 8.63 -6.52
CA LEU A 166 -18.93 7.54 -7.47
C LEU A 166 -17.47 7.07 -7.60
N LEU A 167 -16.51 8.00 -7.68
CA LEU A 167 -15.09 7.67 -7.72
C LEU A 167 -14.63 6.90 -6.48
N ILE A 168 -15.01 7.37 -5.29
CA ILE A 168 -14.70 6.69 -4.03
C ILE A 168 -15.31 5.30 -4.02
N ARG A 169 -16.58 5.16 -4.38
CA ARG A 169 -17.25 3.85 -4.42
C ARG A 169 -16.61 2.88 -5.40
N LYS A 170 -16.31 3.32 -6.63
CA LYS A 170 -15.70 2.47 -7.67
C LYS A 170 -14.29 1.99 -7.34
N ASN A 171 -13.56 2.73 -6.50
CA ASN A 171 -12.18 2.43 -6.14
C ASN A 171 -12.03 2.01 -4.67
N GLU A 172 -13.13 1.74 -3.96
CA GLU A 172 -13.17 1.43 -2.52
C GLU A 172 -12.34 2.40 -1.63
N GLY A 173 -12.21 3.65 -2.06
CA GLY A 173 -11.39 4.66 -1.39
C GLY A 173 -9.87 4.43 -1.46
N ASP A 174 -9.38 3.51 -2.30
CA ASP A 174 -7.95 3.34 -2.51
C ASP A 174 -7.36 4.53 -3.26
N THR A 175 -6.57 5.31 -2.54
CA THR A 175 -5.83 6.46 -3.04
C THR A 175 -4.92 6.15 -4.25
N ALA A 176 -4.37 4.94 -4.38
CA ALA A 176 -3.55 4.60 -5.55
C ALA A 176 -4.42 4.46 -6.80
N SER A 177 -5.47 3.64 -6.71
CA SER A 177 -6.46 3.45 -7.78
C SER A 177 -7.11 4.78 -8.19
N LEU A 178 -7.56 5.58 -7.22
CA LEU A 178 -8.11 6.92 -7.47
C LEU A 178 -7.13 7.83 -8.21
N SER A 179 -5.85 7.81 -7.84
CA SER A 179 -4.84 8.63 -8.51
C SER A 179 -4.66 8.25 -9.98
N GLN A 180 -4.71 6.95 -10.29
CA GLN A 180 -4.61 6.45 -11.65
C GLN A 180 -5.87 6.80 -12.45
N GLU A 181 -7.04 6.69 -11.83
CA GLU A 181 -8.30 7.05 -12.47
C GLU A 181 -8.34 8.53 -12.85
N ILE A 182 -7.97 9.42 -11.91
CA ILE A 182 -7.85 10.85 -12.17
C ILE A 182 -6.81 11.12 -13.27
N TYR A 183 -5.67 10.41 -13.27
CA TYR A 183 -4.67 10.56 -14.33
C TYR A 183 -5.21 10.13 -15.70
N LYS A 184 -5.92 9.00 -15.80
CA LYS A 184 -6.58 8.57 -17.04
C LYS A 184 -7.57 9.61 -17.54
N MET A 185 -8.31 10.26 -16.65
CA MET A 185 -9.21 11.37 -17.02
C MET A 185 -8.46 12.52 -17.69
N THR A 186 -7.25 12.87 -17.24
CA THR A 186 -6.44 13.93 -17.87
C THR A 186 -6.01 13.62 -19.30
N LEU A 187 -5.90 12.34 -19.64
CA LEU A 187 -5.55 11.89 -20.99
C LEU A 187 -6.77 11.86 -21.92
N SER A 188 -7.97 11.78 -21.36
CA SER A 188 -9.21 11.83 -22.12
C SER A 188 -9.52 13.27 -22.52
N LYS A 189 -9.73 13.54 -23.82
CA LYS A 189 -10.13 14.87 -24.33
C LYS A 189 -11.55 15.29 -23.92
N LYS A 190 -12.21 14.57 -23.02
CA LYS A 190 -13.58 14.82 -22.57
C LYS A 190 -13.56 15.68 -21.31
N ASN A 191 -14.26 16.80 -21.34
CA ASN A 191 -14.22 17.82 -20.29
C ASN A 191 -15.23 17.59 -19.14
N LYS A 192 -16.01 16.50 -19.16
CA LYS A 192 -17.04 16.22 -18.15
C LYS A 192 -16.88 14.83 -17.55
N LEU A 193 -16.81 14.78 -16.21
CA LEU A 193 -16.54 13.60 -15.40
C LEU A 193 -17.60 12.49 -15.63
N ASN A 194 -18.88 12.84 -15.76
CA ASN A 194 -19.98 11.92 -16.07
C ASN A 194 -19.77 11.08 -17.35
N GLU A 195 -19.17 11.65 -18.41
CA GLU A 195 -18.92 10.90 -19.65
C GLU A 195 -17.72 9.95 -19.55
N ILE A 196 -16.81 10.22 -18.60
CA ILE A 196 -15.67 9.36 -18.30
C ILE A 196 -16.11 8.25 -17.36
N LEU A 197 -16.92 8.55 -16.34
CA LEU A 197 -17.45 7.60 -15.34
C LEU A 197 -18.21 6.42 -15.94
N ASN A 198 -18.92 6.64 -17.04
CA ASN A 198 -19.62 5.57 -17.78
C ASN A 198 -18.64 4.61 -18.50
N ASN A 199 -17.40 5.03 -18.75
CA ASN A 199 -16.31 4.22 -19.31
C ASN A 199 -15.33 3.73 -18.22
N ILE A 200 -15.53 4.12 -16.96
CA ILE A 200 -14.80 3.53 -15.85
C ILE A 200 -15.43 2.16 -15.65
N ASP A 201 -14.86 1.14 -16.30
CA ASP A 201 -15.02 -0.24 -15.86
C ASP A 201 -14.86 -0.25 -14.34
N ASN A 202 -15.74 -0.96 -13.63
CA ASN A 202 -15.62 -1.04 -12.18
C ASN A 202 -14.21 -1.58 -11.87
N SER A 203 -13.30 -0.67 -11.53
CA SER A 203 -11.93 -0.95 -11.17
C SER A 203 -11.91 -1.40 -9.73
N TYR A 204 -12.69 -2.43 -9.42
CA TYR A 204 -12.54 -3.15 -8.19
C TYR A 204 -11.17 -3.83 -8.27
N ILE A 205 -10.15 -3.26 -7.64
CA ILE A 205 -8.87 -3.95 -7.47
C ILE A 205 -9.06 -4.94 -6.32
N TYR A 206 -9.84 -6.00 -6.57
CA TYR A 206 -9.90 -7.09 -5.62
C TYR A 206 -8.61 -7.89 -5.69
N ASN A 207 -8.08 -8.27 -4.54
CA ASN A 207 -6.98 -9.21 -4.45
C ASN A 207 -7.45 -10.55 -3.88
N GLU A 208 -6.54 -11.51 -3.88
CA GLU A 208 -6.76 -12.85 -3.33
C GLU A 208 -7.15 -12.85 -1.84
N PHE A 209 -6.74 -11.85 -1.07
CA PHE A 209 -7.09 -11.72 0.35
C PHE A 209 -8.51 -11.18 0.55
N ASP A 210 -9.01 -10.33 -0.37
CA ASP A 210 -10.40 -9.90 -0.36
C ASP A 210 -11.33 -11.11 -0.58
N LEU A 211 -10.93 -12.05 -1.44
CA LEU A 211 -11.65 -13.31 -1.61
C LEU A 211 -11.71 -14.10 -0.29
N ILE A 212 -10.58 -14.27 0.39
CA ILE A 212 -10.53 -14.96 1.69
C ILE A 212 -11.44 -14.28 2.71
N ASP A 213 -11.40 -12.96 2.80
CA ASP A 213 -12.17 -12.23 3.81
C ASP A 213 -13.67 -12.36 3.58
N ASN A 214 -14.13 -12.32 2.33
CA ASN A 214 -15.54 -12.54 2.00
C ASN A 214 -15.96 -14.01 2.19
N LEU A 215 -15.07 -14.98 1.91
CA LEU A 215 -15.30 -16.39 2.23
C LEU A 215 -15.47 -16.62 3.74
N LEU A 216 -14.63 -15.99 4.57
CA LEU A 216 -14.72 -16.08 6.03
C LEU A 216 -16.00 -15.43 6.57
N LEU A 217 -16.55 -14.44 5.87
CA LEU A 217 -17.81 -13.78 6.19
C LEU A 217 -19.06 -14.49 5.65
N PHE A 218 -18.90 -15.58 4.89
CA PHE A 218 -19.98 -16.26 4.17
C PHE A 218 -20.68 -15.38 3.11
N ASP A 219 -20.02 -14.33 2.62
CA ASP A 219 -20.54 -13.49 1.53
C ASP A 219 -20.23 -14.14 0.18
N ARG A 220 -21.10 -15.07 -0.21
CA ARG A 220 -20.94 -15.88 -1.42
C ARG A 220 -21.02 -15.04 -2.70
N GLU A 221 -21.97 -14.10 -2.76
CA GLU A 221 -22.18 -13.28 -3.94
C GLU A 221 -20.94 -12.41 -4.20
N LYS A 222 -20.43 -11.73 -3.17
CA LYS A 222 -19.22 -10.94 -3.30
C LYS A 222 -17.99 -11.81 -3.61
N SER A 223 -17.89 -12.99 -3.02
CA SER A 223 -16.80 -13.93 -3.32
C SER A 223 -16.77 -14.36 -4.79
N LEU A 224 -17.92 -14.59 -5.43
CA LEU A 224 -17.99 -14.94 -6.85
C LEU A 224 -17.60 -13.76 -7.76
N ILE A 225 -18.04 -12.54 -7.41
CA ILE A 225 -17.62 -11.32 -8.13
C ILE A 225 -16.10 -11.15 -8.05
N ILE A 226 -15.51 -11.38 -6.88
CA ILE A 226 -14.06 -11.31 -6.68
C ILE A 226 -13.36 -12.40 -7.49
N LEU A 227 -13.87 -13.64 -7.50
CA LEU A 227 -13.26 -14.73 -8.27
C LEU A 227 -13.24 -14.42 -9.78
N ASP A 228 -14.33 -13.91 -10.34
CA ASP A 228 -14.41 -13.49 -11.75
C ASP A 228 -13.40 -12.38 -12.05
N TYR A 229 -13.21 -11.44 -11.13
CA TYR A 229 -12.15 -10.43 -11.25
C TYR A 229 -10.75 -11.06 -11.26
N LEU A 230 -10.45 -11.97 -10.32
CA LEU A 230 -9.16 -12.66 -10.25
C LEU A 230 -8.87 -13.48 -11.51
N LYS A 231 -9.91 -14.06 -12.13
CA LYS A 231 -9.82 -14.72 -13.44
C LYS A 231 -9.44 -13.72 -14.53
N LYS A 232 -10.11 -12.56 -14.60
CA LYS A 232 -9.86 -11.52 -15.62
C LYS A 232 -8.45 -10.95 -15.56
N ILE A 233 -7.85 -10.83 -14.38
CA ILE A 233 -6.47 -10.37 -14.22
C ILE A 233 -5.43 -11.49 -14.42
N ASN A 234 -5.86 -12.71 -14.79
CA ASN A 234 -5.02 -13.89 -14.95
C ASN A 234 -4.15 -14.19 -13.71
N LEU A 235 -4.75 -14.13 -12.51
CA LEU A 235 -4.05 -14.57 -11.29
C LEU A 235 -3.64 -16.05 -11.46
N PRO A 236 -2.37 -16.43 -11.19
CA PRO A 236 -1.93 -17.81 -11.37
C PRO A 236 -2.77 -18.80 -10.56
N GLU A 237 -3.38 -19.79 -11.23
CA GLU A 237 -4.25 -20.78 -10.57
C GLU A 237 -3.55 -21.57 -9.45
N PRO A 238 -2.26 -21.99 -9.59
CA PRO A 238 -1.55 -22.67 -8.50
C PRO A 238 -1.43 -21.81 -7.24
N TYR A 239 -1.26 -20.49 -7.41
CA TYR A 239 -1.12 -19.54 -6.30
C TYR A 239 -2.45 -19.38 -5.57
N LEU A 240 -3.54 -19.16 -6.30
CA LEU A 240 -4.89 -19.08 -5.72
C LEU A 240 -5.26 -20.37 -4.97
N LEU A 241 -4.97 -21.54 -5.56
CA LEU A 241 -5.21 -22.82 -4.92
C LEU A 241 -4.41 -22.97 -3.63
N ALA A 242 -3.14 -22.60 -3.62
CA ALA A 242 -2.28 -22.70 -2.43
C ALA A 242 -2.84 -21.85 -1.28
N ILE A 243 -3.33 -20.64 -1.58
CA ILE A 243 -3.96 -19.76 -0.61
C ILE A 243 -5.25 -20.37 -0.06
N LEU A 244 -6.19 -20.76 -0.92
CA LEU A 244 -7.45 -21.36 -0.50
C LEU A 244 -7.23 -22.63 0.33
N TYR A 245 -6.31 -23.49 -0.11
CA TYR A 245 -5.96 -24.72 0.61
C TYR A 245 -5.39 -24.42 2.00
N ASN A 246 -4.49 -23.44 2.11
CA ASN A 246 -3.94 -23.04 3.40
C ASN A 246 -5.04 -22.55 4.35
N GLU A 247 -6.01 -21.77 3.85
CA GLU A 247 -7.13 -21.32 4.69
C GLU A 247 -8.05 -22.46 5.12
N ILE A 248 -8.42 -23.35 4.19
CA ILE A 248 -9.22 -24.55 4.50
C ILE A 248 -8.49 -25.43 5.53
N LYS A 249 -7.16 -25.57 5.40
CA LYS A 249 -6.33 -26.34 6.34
C LYS A 249 -6.32 -25.69 7.74
N LYS A 250 -6.22 -24.36 7.85
CA LYS A 250 -6.34 -23.66 9.15
C LYS A 250 -7.70 -23.95 9.80
N ILE A 251 -8.78 -23.84 9.03
CA ILE A 251 -10.15 -24.12 9.52
C ILE A 251 -10.27 -25.58 9.97
N PHE A 252 -9.66 -26.53 9.25
CA PHE A 252 -9.63 -27.95 9.63
C PHE A 252 -8.91 -28.18 10.97
N PHE A 253 -7.74 -27.56 11.15
CA PHE A 253 -6.97 -27.66 12.39
C PHE A 253 -7.74 -27.10 13.58
N LEU A 254 -8.36 -25.93 13.42
CA LEU A 254 -9.20 -25.33 14.45
C LEU A 254 -10.42 -26.19 14.79
N LYS A 255 -11.14 -26.70 13.77
CA LYS A 255 -12.35 -27.52 13.98
C LYS A 255 -12.07 -28.75 14.84
N ASN A 256 -10.93 -29.38 14.61
CA ASN A 256 -10.58 -30.66 15.25
C ASN A 256 -9.58 -30.49 16.40
N ASN A 257 -9.30 -29.25 16.83
CA ASN A 257 -8.34 -28.93 17.90
C ASN A 257 -6.97 -29.63 17.71
N LEU A 258 -6.44 -29.59 16.49
CA LEU A 258 -5.18 -30.24 16.13
C LEU A 258 -3.98 -29.34 16.42
N GLU A 259 -2.86 -29.97 16.81
CA GLU A 259 -1.56 -29.32 16.97
C GLU A 259 -0.66 -29.56 15.74
N PRO A 260 0.24 -28.62 15.39
CA PRO A 260 0.39 -27.30 15.98
C PRO A 260 -0.76 -26.35 15.57
N LYS A 261 -1.19 -25.48 16.51
CA LYS A 261 -2.21 -24.48 16.20
C LYS A 261 -1.77 -23.55 15.05
N PRO A 262 -2.63 -23.31 14.05
CA PRO A 262 -2.31 -22.40 12.96
C PRO A 262 -2.20 -20.96 13.45
N TYR A 263 -1.27 -20.21 12.88
CA TYR A 263 -1.20 -18.76 13.09
C TYR A 263 -2.42 -18.07 12.46
N ILE A 264 -3.14 -17.29 13.26
CA ILE A 264 -4.28 -16.49 12.84
C ILE A 264 -4.09 -15.07 13.36
N PRO A 265 -4.14 -14.05 12.49
CA PRO A 265 -4.11 -12.66 12.91
C PRO A 265 -5.21 -12.36 13.94
N TYR A 266 -4.86 -11.62 14.99
CA TYR A 266 -5.78 -11.33 16.11
C TYR A 266 -7.13 -10.75 15.64
N ASN A 267 -7.11 -9.86 14.66
CA ASN A 267 -8.31 -9.24 14.07
C ASN A 267 -9.24 -10.22 13.33
N LYS A 268 -8.74 -11.39 12.92
CA LYS A 268 -9.53 -12.42 12.23
C LYS A 268 -9.89 -13.61 13.14
N SER A 269 -9.39 -13.65 14.38
CA SER A 269 -9.58 -14.78 15.30
C SER A 269 -11.05 -15.20 15.49
N THR A 270 -11.94 -14.22 15.66
CA THR A 270 -13.39 -14.43 15.81
C THR A 270 -14.03 -15.00 14.54
N LEU A 271 -13.61 -14.54 13.36
CA LEU A 271 -14.10 -15.04 12.07
C LEU A 271 -13.71 -16.51 11.87
N TYR A 272 -12.44 -16.86 12.12
CA TYR A 272 -11.98 -18.23 12.00
C TYR A 272 -12.65 -19.18 13.00
N GLN A 273 -12.92 -18.73 14.22
CA GLN A 273 -13.68 -19.51 15.20
C GLN A 273 -15.14 -19.71 14.76
N THR A 274 -15.77 -18.66 14.21
CA THR A 274 -17.15 -18.71 13.73
C THR A 274 -17.29 -19.71 12.57
N ILE A 275 -16.38 -19.64 11.59
CA ILE A 275 -16.42 -20.54 10.43
C ILE A 275 -16.08 -21.98 10.81
N SER A 276 -15.11 -22.20 11.70
CA SER A 276 -14.82 -23.54 12.19
C SER A 276 -16.01 -24.11 12.97
N ASN A 277 -16.76 -23.29 13.70
CA ASN A 277 -17.95 -23.80 14.41
C ASN A 277 -19.07 -24.18 13.44
N LYS A 278 -19.34 -23.37 12.43
CA LYS A 278 -20.39 -23.61 11.42
C LYS A 278 -20.10 -24.79 10.49
N LEU A 279 -18.86 -24.94 10.02
CA LEU A 279 -18.52 -26.00 9.08
C LEU A 279 -18.32 -27.35 9.78
N ASN A 280 -18.81 -28.43 9.18
CA ASN A 280 -18.58 -29.80 9.66
C ASN A 280 -17.17 -30.28 9.23
N SER A 281 -16.46 -30.99 10.10
CA SER A 281 -15.16 -31.63 9.81
C SER A 281 -15.19 -32.50 8.54
N GLN A 282 -16.27 -33.25 8.30
CA GLN A 282 -16.41 -34.03 7.07
C GLN A 282 -16.50 -33.15 5.81
N LYS A 283 -17.19 -32.00 5.89
CA LYS A 283 -17.32 -31.05 4.79
C LYS A 283 -15.96 -30.43 4.47
N ILE A 284 -15.21 -30.02 5.49
CA ILE A 284 -13.86 -29.48 5.33
C ILE A 284 -12.92 -30.52 4.69
N LYS A 285 -12.97 -31.79 5.12
CA LYS A 285 -12.21 -32.88 4.47
C LYS A 285 -12.59 -33.06 3.00
N LYS A 286 -13.87 -32.93 2.64
CA LYS A 286 -14.30 -32.94 1.23
C LYS A 286 -13.69 -31.77 0.47
N MET A 287 -13.70 -30.56 1.01
CA MET A 287 -13.09 -29.38 0.39
C MET A 287 -11.59 -29.59 0.16
N MET A 288 -10.85 -30.16 1.12
CA MET A 288 -9.44 -30.51 0.93
C MET A 288 -9.23 -31.54 -0.19
N LYS A 289 -10.11 -32.55 -0.32
CA LYS A 289 -10.09 -33.50 -1.44
C LYS A 289 -10.40 -32.82 -2.78
N TYR A 290 -11.27 -31.82 -2.79
CA TYR A 290 -11.52 -31.00 -3.97
C TYR A 290 -10.27 -30.21 -4.36
N CYS A 291 -9.58 -29.56 -3.41
CA CYS A 291 -8.30 -28.90 -3.69
C CYS A 291 -7.27 -29.83 -4.34
N TYR A 292 -7.18 -31.08 -3.87
CA TYR A 292 -6.31 -32.09 -4.49
C TYR A 292 -6.69 -32.39 -5.96
N LYS A 293 -7.99 -32.49 -6.26
CA LYS A 293 -8.46 -32.68 -7.64
C LYS A 293 -8.09 -31.48 -8.52
N ILE A 294 -8.24 -30.26 -8.01
CA ILE A 294 -7.86 -29.03 -8.71
C ILE A 294 -6.35 -29.02 -8.98
N ASP A 295 -5.51 -29.33 -7.98
CA ASP A 295 -4.06 -29.41 -8.15
C ASP A 295 -3.67 -30.39 -9.26
N LYS A 296 -4.32 -31.56 -9.28
CA LYS A 296 -4.11 -32.55 -10.35
C LYS A 296 -4.51 -31.99 -11.71
N SER A 297 -5.68 -31.34 -11.83
CA SER A 297 -6.16 -30.73 -13.08
C SER A 297 -5.23 -29.64 -13.61
N ILE A 298 -4.72 -28.77 -12.73
CA ILE A 298 -3.74 -27.73 -13.07
C ILE A 298 -2.46 -28.36 -13.63
N LYS A 299 -1.93 -29.39 -12.96
CA LYS A 299 -0.69 -30.07 -13.36
C LYS A 299 -0.84 -30.95 -14.59
N SER A 300 -2.04 -31.47 -14.85
CA SER A 300 -2.31 -32.32 -16.02
C SER A 300 -2.62 -31.54 -17.30
N SER A 301 -2.56 -30.20 -17.28
CA SER A 301 -2.80 -29.34 -18.46
C SER A 301 -4.13 -29.62 -19.18
N SER A 302 -5.14 -30.05 -18.42
CA SER A 302 -6.49 -30.28 -18.94
C SER A 302 -7.31 -28.99 -18.84
N ASN A 303 -7.63 -28.35 -19.98
CA ASN A 303 -8.49 -27.17 -20.17
C ASN A 303 -8.66 -26.24 -18.93
N ASN A 304 -7.91 -25.14 -18.89
CA ASN A 304 -7.89 -24.16 -17.79
C ASN A 304 -9.28 -23.59 -17.42
N ASP A 305 -10.23 -23.49 -18.36
CA ASP A 305 -11.58 -23.01 -18.06
C ASP A 305 -12.33 -23.89 -17.05
N TYR A 306 -12.02 -25.18 -16.96
CA TYR A 306 -12.61 -26.05 -15.94
C TYR A 306 -12.04 -25.80 -14.54
N VAL A 307 -10.82 -25.27 -14.43
CA VAL A 307 -10.16 -25.02 -13.13
C VAL A 307 -10.87 -23.88 -12.39
N TRP A 308 -11.25 -22.82 -13.10
CA TRP A 308 -11.97 -21.70 -12.50
C TRP A 308 -13.38 -22.09 -12.03
N ASN A 309 -14.09 -22.92 -12.80
CA ASN A 309 -15.37 -23.49 -12.39
C ASN A 309 -15.23 -24.39 -11.13
N GLN A 310 -14.08 -25.05 -10.96
CA GLN A 310 -13.80 -25.82 -9.75
C GLN A 310 -13.54 -24.92 -8.53
N PHE A 311 -12.94 -23.73 -8.72
CA PHE A 311 -12.85 -22.75 -7.63
C PHE A 311 -14.23 -22.24 -7.21
N GLU A 312 -15.15 -21.98 -8.15
CA GLU A 312 -16.54 -21.63 -7.81
C GLU A 312 -17.20 -22.70 -6.94
N CYS A 313 -16.99 -23.98 -7.25
CA CYS A 313 -17.49 -25.09 -6.43
C CYS A 313 -16.93 -25.09 -5.00
N ILE A 314 -15.67 -24.69 -4.81
CA ILE A 314 -15.10 -24.49 -3.48
C ILE A 314 -15.81 -23.35 -2.76
N ILE A 315 -16.02 -22.20 -3.43
CA ILE A 315 -16.74 -21.04 -2.86
C ILE A 315 -18.14 -21.45 -2.41
N HIS A 316 -18.89 -22.19 -3.24
CA HIS A 316 -20.21 -22.71 -2.89
C HIS A 316 -20.19 -23.68 -1.70
N SER A 317 -19.06 -24.34 -1.44
CA SER A 317 -18.91 -25.26 -0.31
C SER A 317 -18.79 -24.55 1.03
N PHE A 318 -18.56 -23.24 1.07
CA PHE A 318 -18.47 -22.48 2.31
C PHE A 318 -19.83 -22.17 2.97
N ASN A 319 -20.97 -22.58 2.39
CA ASN A 319 -22.31 -22.36 2.98
C ASN A 319 -22.57 -23.11 4.30
#